data_AF-A0A372FAZ6-F1
#
_entry.id   AF-A0A372FAZ6-F1
#
_cell.length_a   1.000
_cell.length_b   1.000
_cell.length_c   1.000
_cell.angle_alpha   90.00
_cell.angle_beta   90.00
_cell.angle_gamma   90.00
#
_symmetry.space_group_name_H-M   'P 1'
#
loop_
_entity.id
_entity.type
_entity.pdbx_description
1 polymer ?
#
loop_
_entity_poly.entity_id
_entity_poly.type
_entity_poly.pdbx_seq_one_letter_code
_entity_poly.pdbx_strand_id
1 'polypeptide(L)'
;MSGEFKNFKVYNISDTIKADFNGDKVIDTAFFTDKKNISIVDGLSKKAIIVGVDKSSEEMGNDFSWVDFWGITTDIETYEIVIDDSEIVGDKKVKLNNTSLFLRKDEVGGGVITFKDGQYIWIHQTD
;
A
#
# COMPACT_ATOMS: atom_id res chain seq x y z
N MET A 1 -0.28 -8.13 -13.53
CA MET A 1 -0.41 -6.65 -13.42
C MET A 1 -1.25 -6.02 -14.52
N SER A 2 -1.17 -6.43 -15.79
CA SER A 2 -2.11 -5.92 -16.80
C SER A 2 -3.53 -6.39 -16.50
N GLY A 3 -4.36 -5.52 -15.96
CA GLY A 3 -5.74 -5.81 -15.59
C GLY A 3 -6.15 -5.26 -14.23
N GLU A 4 -5.20 -5.08 -13.31
CA GLU A 4 -5.50 -4.62 -11.94
C GLU A 4 -5.45 -3.09 -11.84
N PHE A 5 -4.37 -2.48 -12.32
CA PHE A 5 -4.24 -1.03 -12.40
C PHE A 5 -4.08 -0.58 -13.85
N LYS A 6 -4.71 0.55 -14.19
CA LYS A 6 -4.58 1.25 -15.47
C LYS A 6 -3.36 2.17 -15.46
N ASN A 7 -3.12 2.89 -14.36
CA ASN A 7 -2.04 3.87 -14.23
C ASN A 7 -1.11 3.53 -13.07
N PHE A 8 -0.05 2.79 -13.36
CA PHE A 8 0.90 2.34 -12.35
C PHE A 8 2.36 2.45 -12.79
N LYS A 9 3.26 2.42 -11.82
CA LYS A 9 4.70 2.32 -12.04
C LYS A 9 5.34 1.42 -10.98
N VAL A 10 6.13 0.46 -11.44
CA VAL A 10 6.82 -0.55 -10.61
C VAL A 10 8.24 -0.10 -10.29
N TYR A 11 8.72 -0.47 -9.11
CA TYR A 11 10.04 -0.17 -8.58
C TYR A 11 10.67 -1.41 -7.95
N ASN A 12 12.00 -1.41 -7.82
CA ASN A 12 12.70 -2.44 -7.05
C ASN A 12 12.50 -2.19 -5.56
N ILE A 13 12.52 -3.24 -4.73
CA ILE A 13 12.38 -3.12 -3.26
C ILE A 13 13.43 -2.21 -2.63
N SER A 14 14.63 -2.12 -3.22
CA SER A 14 15.70 -1.22 -2.76
C SER A 14 15.50 0.24 -3.14
N ASP A 15 14.56 0.54 -4.04
CA ASP A 15 14.35 1.90 -4.51
C ASP A 15 13.69 2.74 -3.42
N THR A 16 13.88 4.05 -3.52
CA THR A 16 13.11 5.03 -2.75
C THR A 16 12.08 5.65 -3.68
N ILE A 17 10.80 5.54 -3.31
CA ILE A 17 9.71 6.12 -4.09
C ILE A 17 9.40 7.52 -3.55
N LYS A 18 9.20 8.46 -4.47
CA LYS A 18 8.82 9.84 -4.16
C LYS A 18 7.54 10.19 -4.90
N ALA A 19 6.52 10.60 -4.16
CA ALA A 19 5.23 11.04 -4.66
C ALA A 19 4.50 11.85 -3.57
N ASP A 20 3.40 12.49 -3.93
CA ASP A 20 2.45 13.04 -2.95
C ASP A 20 1.46 11.92 -2.59
N PHE A 21 1.64 11.33 -1.40
CA PHE A 21 0.84 10.19 -0.94
C PHE A 21 -0.32 10.64 -0.04
N ASN A 22 -0.19 11.79 0.64
CA ASN A 22 -1.19 12.30 1.58
C ASN A 22 -2.13 13.37 0.96
N GLY A 23 -1.82 13.87 -0.24
CA GLY A 23 -2.61 14.85 -0.99
C GLY A 23 -2.31 16.32 -0.65
N ASP A 24 -1.23 16.61 0.09
CA ASP A 24 -0.88 17.96 0.53
C ASP A 24 -0.07 18.78 -0.50
N LYS A 25 0.23 18.18 -1.67
CA LYS A 25 1.02 18.74 -2.78
C LYS A 25 2.51 18.90 -2.47
N VAL A 26 3.00 18.32 -1.38
CA VAL A 26 4.42 18.22 -1.03
C VAL A 26 4.86 16.77 -1.26
N ILE A 27 6.07 16.60 -1.77
CA ILE A 27 6.58 15.28 -2.10
C ILE A 27 7.02 14.54 -0.83
N ASP A 28 6.34 13.44 -0.57
CA ASP A 28 6.68 12.45 0.44
C ASP A 28 7.74 11.47 -0.06
N THR A 29 8.29 10.68 0.85
CA THR A 29 9.27 9.64 0.54
C THR A 29 8.87 8.31 1.18
N ALA A 30 8.78 7.25 0.38
CA ALA A 30 8.57 5.88 0.86
C ALA A 30 9.79 5.01 0.58
N PHE A 31 10.15 4.13 1.51
CA PHE A 31 11.21 3.14 1.33
C PHE A 31 11.04 1.96 2.30
N PHE A 32 11.54 0.80 1.92
CA PHE A 32 11.60 -0.35 2.81
C PHE A 32 12.65 -0.17 3.91
N THR A 33 12.29 -0.46 5.15
CA THR A 33 13.22 -0.66 6.27
C THR A 33 13.41 -2.16 6.52
N ASP A 34 14.67 -2.60 6.45
CA ASP A 34 15.10 -3.99 6.63
C ASP A 34 14.34 -5.03 5.78
N LYS A 35 13.75 -4.59 4.65
CA LYS A 35 12.87 -5.39 3.76
C LYS A 35 11.64 -5.99 4.44
N LYS A 36 11.25 -5.47 5.61
CA LYS A 36 10.10 -5.98 6.39
C LYS A 36 9.02 -4.95 6.61
N ASN A 37 9.41 -3.68 6.74
CA ASN A 37 8.47 -2.60 6.95
C ASN A 37 8.65 -1.54 5.87
N ILE A 38 7.67 -0.67 5.72
CA ILE A 38 7.77 0.49 4.84
C ILE A 38 7.71 1.74 5.70
N SER A 39 8.72 2.60 5.58
CA SER A 39 8.68 3.94 6.15
C SER A 39 8.16 4.92 5.10
N ILE A 40 7.15 5.70 5.47
CA ILE A 40 6.64 6.82 4.69
C ILE A 40 6.95 8.10 5.47
N VAL A 41 7.79 8.97 4.89
CA VAL A 41 8.21 10.25 5.48
C VAL A 41 7.46 11.37 4.79
N ASP A 42 6.65 12.08 5.57
CA ASP A 42 5.89 13.23 5.14
C ASP A 42 6.82 14.37 4.69
N GLY A 43 6.60 14.86 3.47
CA GLY A 43 7.39 15.90 2.83
C GLY A 43 7.31 17.26 3.55
N LEU A 44 6.16 17.59 4.15
CA LEU A 44 5.91 18.82 4.86
C LEU A 44 6.32 18.72 6.34
N SER A 45 5.77 17.76 7.08
CA SER A 45 5.97 17.65 8.54
C SER A 45 7.25 16.94 8.95
N LYS A 46 7.90 16.23 8.01
CA LYS A 46 9.08 15.37 8.25
C LYS A 46 8.85 14.21 9.21
N LYS A 47 7.60 13.95 9.59
CA LYS A 47 7.24 12.81 10.42
C LYS A 47 7.30 11.53 9.58
N ALA A 48 7.82 10.47 10.19
CA ALA A 48 7.82 9.14 9.60
C ALA A 48 6.67 8.32 10.19
N ILE A 49 5.95 7.63 9.31
CA ILE A 49 5.00 6.58 9.67
C ILE A 49 5.63 5.27 9.19
N ILE A 50 5.61 4.25 10.05
CA ILE A 50 6.10 2.92 9.71
C ILE A 50 4.90 2.00 9.55
N VAL A 51 4.72 1.51 8.34
CA VAL A 51 3.70 0.53 7.96
C VAL A 51 4.31 -0.87 8.09
N GLY A 52 3.59 -1.78 8.75
CA GLY A 52 4.01 -3.17 8.95
C GLY A 52 4.49 -3.50 10.37
N VAL A 53 4.35 -2.58 11.34
CA VAL A 53 4.89 -2.75 12.71
C VAL A 53 3.81 -3.11 13.74
N ASP A 54 2.53 -2.89 13.43
CA ASP A 54 1.48 -2.89 14.45
C ASP A 54 0.60 -4.15 14.43
N LYS A 55 0.65 -4.90 15.55
CA LYS A 55 -0.23 -6.05 15.83
C LYS A 55 -1.69 -5.67 16.11
N SER A 56 -1.98 -4.37 16.24
CA SER A 56 -3.24 -3.84 16.75
C SER A 56 -4.26 -3.49 15.66
N SER A 57 -3.85 -3.43 14.40
CA SER A 57 -4.75 -3.40 13.24
C SER A 57 -4.72 -4.77 12.59
N GLU A 58 -5.77 -5.57 12.77
CA GLU A 58 -5.97 -6.85 12.08
C GLU A 58 -5.84 -6.73 10.55
N GLU A 59 -5.85 -5.50 10.03
CA GLU A 59 -5.76 -5.17 8.60
C GLU A 59 -4.32 -4.96 8.08
N MET A 60 -3.32 -4.57 8.88
CA MET A 60 -1.98 -4.25 8.35
C MET A 60 -1.00 -5.40 8.60
N GLY A 61 -0.58 -6.10 7.54
CA GLY A 61 0.36 -7.22 7.64
C GLY A 61 1.60 -6.88 8.47
N ASN A 62 1.89 -7.70 9.48
CA ASN A 62 2.97 -7.50 10.47
C ASN A 62 4.40 -7.65 9.90
N ASP A 63 4.53 -7.96 8.61
CA ASP A 63 5.78 -8.14 7.90
C ASP A 63 5.51 -8.12 6.38
N PHE A 64 6.29 -7.34 5.63
CA PHE A 64 6.29 -7.28 4.15
C PHE A 64 7.47 -8.01 3.52
N SER A 65 8.14 -8.91 4.25
CA SER A 65 9.22 -9.76 3.72
C SER A 65 8.79 -10.67 2.58
N TRP A 66 7.49 -10.89 2.41
CA TRP A 66 6.89 -11.66 1.31
C TRP A 66 6.80 -10.91 -0.01
N VAL A 67 7.07 -9.60 -0.03
CA VAL A 67 6.88 -8.74 -1.21
C VAL A 67 8.05 -8.89 -2.18
N ASP A 68 7.74 -9.27 -3.42
CA ASP A 68 8.72 -9.38 -4.51
C ASP A 68 8.92 -8.04 -5.22
N PHE A 69 7.84 -7.27 -5.41
CA PHE A 69 7.90 -5.95 -6.02
C PHE A 69 6.81 -5.03 -5.48
N TRP A 70 7.06 -3.73 -5.65
CA TRP A 70 6.16 -2.68 -5.17
C TRP A 70 6.14 -1.52 -6.16
N GLY A 71 5.21 -0.60 -5.97
CA GLY A 71 5.14 0.58 -6.81
C GLY A 71 4.05 1.53 -6.42
N ILE A 72 3.73 2.44 -7.34
CA ILE A 72 2.67 3.43 -7.17
C ILE A 72 1.56 3.23 -8.20
N THR A 73 0.33 3.50 -7.77
CA THR A 73 -0.81 3.68 -8.65
C THR A 73 -1.43 5.06 -8.44
N THR A 74 -1.93 5.63 -9.53
CA THR A 74 -2.70 6.89 -9.54
C THR A 74 -4.14 6.65 -9.98
N ASP A 75 -4.55 5.39 -10.04
CA ASP A 75 -5.95 5.03 -10.27
C ASP A 75 -6.85 5.56 -9.16
N ILE A 76 -8.10 5.82 -9.50
CA ILE A 76 -9.11 6.39 -8.59
C ILE A 76 -9.91 5.33 -7.83
N GLU A 77 -9.74 4.06 -8.19
CA GLU A 77 -10.44 2.93 -7.57
C GLU A 77 -9.57 1.68 -7.57
N THR A 78 -9.81 0.83 -6.58
CA THR A 78 -9.31 -0.54 -6.46
C THR A 78 -10.41 -1.40 -5.83
N TYR A 79 -10.09 -2.63 -5.47
CA TYR A 79 -10.96 -3.53 -4.70
C TYR A 79 -10.28 -3.97 -3.40
N GLU A 80 -11.09 -4.42 -2.45
CA GLU A 80 -10.68 -5.05 -1.20
C GLU A 80 -11.42 -6.38 -1.09
N ILE A 81 -10.70 -7.45 -0.77
CA ILE A 81 -11.31 -8.74 -0.48
C ILE A 81 -11.94 -8.68 0.90
N VAL A 82 -13.16 -9.22 1.01
CA VAL A 82 -13.89 -9.35 2.27
C VAL A 82 -13.79 -10.81 2.72
N ILE A 83 -13.23 -11.02 3.90
CA ILE A 83 -13.06 -12.33 4.53
C ILE A 83 -14.01 -12.42 5.73
N ASP A 84 -14.79 -13.49 5.80
CA ASP A 84 -15.66 -13.84 6.92
C ASP A 84 -15.38 -15.29 7.31
N ASP A 85 -15.14 -15.58 8.59
CA ASP A 85 -14.78 -16.91 9.09
C ASP A 85 -13.68 -17.65 8.28
N SER A 86 -12.66 -16.91 7.82
CA SER A 86 -11.56 -17.41 6.96
C SER A 86 -11.98 -17.85 5.55
N GLU A 87 -13.17 -17.46 5.10
CA GLU A 87 -13.63 -17.65 3.72
C GLU A 87 -13.77 -16.29 3.02
N ILE A 88 -13.34 -16.23 1.76
CA ILE A 88 -13.61 -15.07 0.92
C ILE A 88 -15.11 -15.04 0.60
N VAL A 89 -15.80 -14.04 1.14
CA VAL A 89 -17.24 -13.84 0.91
C VAL A 89 -17.54 -12.83 -0.20
N GLY A 90 -16.53 -12.15 -0.71
CA GLY A 90 -16.62 -11.29 -1.89
C GLY A 90 -15.53 -10.23 -1.96
N ASP A 91 -15.74 -9.24 -2.81
CA ASP A 91 -14.93 -8.04 -2.89
C ASP A 91 -15.79 -6.78 -2.83
N LYS A 92 -15.21 -5.68 -2.34
CA LYS A 92 -15.83 -4.36 -2.38
C LYS A 92 -14.92 -3.39 -3.12
N LYS A 93 -15.51 -2.49 -3.90
CA LYS A 93 -14.77 -1.38 -4.52
C LYS A 93 -14.35 -0.36 -3.47
N VAL A 94 -13.09 0.06 -3.54
CA VAL A 94 -12.51 1.10 -2.68
C VAL A 94 -12.02 2.26 -3.54
N LYS A 95 -12.40 3.48 -3.16
CA LYS A 95 -11.93 4.70 -3.82
C LYS A 95 -10.53 5.06 -3.32
N LEU A 96 -9.67 5.43 -4.25
CA LEU A 96 -8.33 5.95 -4.00
C LEU A 96 -8.33 7.43 -4.35
N ASN A 97 -8.16 8.29 -3.35
CA ASN A 97 -8.16 9.74 -3.55
C ASN A 97 -6.75 10.31 -3.77
N ASN A 98 -5.73 9.52 -3.45
CA ASN A 98 -4.32 9.92 -3.46
C ASN A 98 -3.48 8.88 -4.20
N THR A 99 -2.25 9.27 -4.58
CA THR A 99 -1.26 8.30 -5.05
C THR A 99 -1.09 7.22 -4.00
N SER A 100 -1.23 5.97 -4.39
CA SER A 100 -1.22 4.84 -3.47
C SER A 100 -0.03 3.93 -3.76
N LEU A 101 0.50 3.29 -2.72
CA LEU A 101 1.53 2.26 -2.87
C LEU A 101 0.85 0.90 -3.06
N PHE A 102 1.32 0.09 -4.00
CA PHE A 102 0.90 -1.31 -4.10
C PHE A 102 2.09 -2.22 -3.81
N LEU A 103 1.83 -3.34 -3.14
CA LEU A 103 2.82 -4.34 -2.75
C LEU A 103 2.37 -5.69 -3.30
N ARG A 104 3.25 -6.44 -3.98
CA ARG A 104 2.90 -7.71 -4.61
C ARG A 104 3.95 -8.78 -4.37
N LYS A 105 3.45 -10.01 -4.29
CA LYS A 105 4.21 -11.25 -4.49
C LYS A 105 3.79 -11.86 -5.80
N ASP A 106 4.77 -12.30 -6.57
CA ASP A 106 4.53 -12.89 -7.88
C ASP A 106 3.60 -14.10 -7.75
N GLU A 107 2.64 -14.20 -8.66
CA GLU A 107 1.63 -15.27 -8.72
C GLU A 107 0.68 -15.41 -7.50
N VAL A 108 0.87 -14.65 -6.42
CA VAL A 108 0.05 -14.76 -5.19
C VAL A 108 -0.89 -13.57 -5.00
N GLY A 109 -0.43 -12.34 -5.27
CA GLY A 109 -1.24 -11.13 -5.07
C GLY A 109 -0.61 -10.16 -4.07
N GLY A 110 -1.42 -9.37 -3.36
CA GLY A 110 -0.93 -8.49 -2.30
C GLY A 110 -1.96 -7.47 -1.82
N GLY A 111 -1.58 -6.19 -1.76
CA GLY A 111 -2.51 -5.14 -1.36
C GLY A 111 -2.05 -3.73 -1.69
N VAL A 112 -2.83 -2.75 -1.26
CA VAL A 112 -2.61 -1.31 -1.49
C VAL A 112 -2.52 -0.58 -0.16
N ILE A 113 -1.52 0.28 -0.01
CA ILE A 113 -1.45 1.27 1.06
C ILE A 113 -1.90 2.62 0.48
N THR A 114 -2.93 3.21 1.08
CA THR A 114 -3.44 4.54 0.68
C THR A 114 -3.64 5.42 1.88
N PHE A 115 -3.49 6.74 1.70
CA PHE A 115 -3.87 7.71 2.69
C PHE A 115 -5.38 7.99 2.62
N LYS A 116 -6.09 7.82 3.73
CA LYS A 116 -7.52 8.02 3.85
C LYS A 116 -7.86 8.50 5.26
N ASP A 117 -8.74 9.50 5.36
CA ASP A 117 -9.25 10.02 6.64
C ASP A 117 -8.15 10.41 7.66
N GLY A 118 -7.02 10.93 7.16
CA GLY A 118 -5.92 11.41 8.00
C GLY A 118 -4.87 10.34 8.37
N GLN A 119 -4.99 9.12 7.87
CA GLN A 119 -4.06 8.02 8.16
C GLN A 119 -3.79 7.13 6.95
N TYR A 120 -2.69 6.37 6.99
CA TYR A 120 -2.43 5.32 6.01
C TYR A 120 -3.19 4.05 6.40
N ILE A 121 -3.89 3.46 5.44
CA ILE A 121 -4.63 2.21 5.61
C ILE A 121 -4.11 1.14 4.65
N TRP A 122 -4.30 -0.13 5.00
CA TRP A 122 -4.05 -1.26 4.11
C TRP A 122 -5.36 -1.75 3.49
N ILE A 123 -5.35 -1.97 2.18
CA ILE A 123 -6.44 -2.57 1.42
C ILE A 123 -5.94 -3.95 0.99
N HIS A 124 -6.51 -4.98 1.60
CA HIS A 124 -6.17 -6.37 1.36
C HIS A 124 -6.80 -6.89 0.06
N GLN A 125 -6.01 -7.49 -0.83
CA GLN A 125 -6.45 -7.89 -2.18
C GLN A 125 -6.18 -9.36 -2.53
N THR A 126 -5.65 -10.14 -1.60
CA THR A 126 -5.43 -11.58 -1.70
C THR A 126 -5.53 -12.20 -0.32
N ASP A 127 -6.04 -13.44 -0.23
CA ASP A 127 -5.99 -14.30 0.96
C ASP A 127 -4.57 -14.39 1.56
#